data_AF-A0A7I8E3F2-F1
#
_entry.id   AF-A0A7I8E3F2-F1
#
_cell.length_a   1.000
_cell.length_b   1.000
_cell.length_c   1.000
_cell.angle_alpha   90.00
_cell.angle_beta   90.00
_cell.angle_gamma   90.00
#
_symmetry.space_group_name_H-M   'P 1'
#
loop_
_entity.id
_entity.type
_entity.pdbx_description
1 polymer ?
#
loop_
_entity_poly.entity_id
_entity_poly.type
_entity_poly.pdbx_seq_one_letter_code
_entity_poly.pdbx_strand_id
1 'polypeptide(L)'
;MCSSKWDGYFNKVVENKTPIYFVIGEDDEYYGSSPFKEVYQELVNFYKKQGLSDEENENYVDLDVKNNDYFLTQGIENQHGQGGHLFSNDPNIMGWLFN
;
A
#
# COMPACT_ATOMS: atom_id res chain seq x y z
N MET A 1 3.36 -2.69 -17.36
CA MET A 1 2.02 -2.42 -16.81
C MET A 1 1.92 -3.17 -15.50
N CYS A 2 1.86 -2.46 -14.39
CA CYS A 2 1.64 -3.05 -13.07
C CYS A 2 0.13 -3.37 -12.97
N SER A 3 -0.22 -4.62 -12.68
CA SER A 3 -1.60 -4.95 -12.35
C SER A 3 -1.81 -4.57 -10.90
N SER A 4 -2.70 -3.62 -10.60
CA SER A 4 -2.93 -3.15 -9.23
C SER A 4 -3.88 -4.06 -8.45
N LYS A 5 -4.00 -5.32 -8.87
CA LYS A 5 -4.69 -6.35 -8.12
C LYS A 5 -3.70 -7.46 -7.79
N TRP A 6 -3.33 -7.56 -6.53
CA TRP A 6 -2.57 -8.69 -6.03
C TRP A 6 -3.55 -9.76 -5.56
N ASP A 7 -3.62 -10.88 -6.26
CA ASP A 7 -4.67 -11.89 -6.14
C ASP A 7 -4.22 -13.21 -5.49
N GLY A 8 -3.06 -13.27 -4.82
CA GLY A 8 -2.78 -14.43 -3.97
C GLY A 8 -1.34 -14.65 -3.47
N TYR A 9 -1.18 -15.79 -2.80
CA TYR A 9 0.05 -16.28 -2.14
C TYR A 9 0.48 -15.57 -0.84
N PHE A 10 -0.47 -14.98 -0.12
CA PHE A 10 -0.22 -14.32 1.18
C PHE A 10 0.37 -15.24 2.25
N ASN A 11 0.07 -16.55 2.23
CA ASN A 11 0.65 -17.49 3.19
C ASN A 11 2.18 -17.40 3.26
N LYS A 12 2.87 -17.29 2.11
CA LYS A 12 4.33 -17.21 2.07
C LYS A 12 4.87 -15.87 2.56
N VAL A 13 4.14 -14.78 2.29
CA VAL A 13 4.48 -13.45 2.78
C VAL A 13 4.41 -13.43 4.31
N VAL A 14 3.32 -13.96 4.85
CA VAL A 14 3.03 -13.96 6.28
C VAL A 14 3.93 -14.95 7.03
N GLU A 15 4.13 -16.17 6.50
CA GLU A 15 5.10 -17.15 7.03
C GLU A 15 6.52 -16.59 7.12
N ASN A 16 6.98 -15.89 6.07
CA ASN A 16 8.31 -15.30 6.05
C ASN A 16 8.37 -13.92 6.73
N LYS A 17 7.23 -13.43 7.24
CA LYS A 17 7.10 -12.12 7.86
C LYS A 17 7.69 -11.00 6.98
N THR A 18 7.44 -11.09 5.68
CA THR A 18 7.93 -10.11 4.71
C THR A 18 7.17 -8.80 4.90
N PRO A 19 7.85 -7.68 5.24
CA PRO A 19 7.20 -6.39 5.38
C PRO A 19 6.68 -5.89 4.02
N ILE A 20 5.47 -5.34 4.02
CA ILE A 20 4.78 -4.81 2.83
C ILE A 20 4.28 -3.41 3.14
N TYR A 21 4.55 -2.47 2.25
CA TYR A 21 4.01 -1.13 2.29
C TYR A 21 3.25 -0.85 1.01
N PHE A 22 1.96 -0.61 1.17
CA PHE A 22 1.09 -0.20 0.09
C PHE A 22 1.00 1.31 0.06
N VAL A 23 1.24 1.90 -1.11
CA VAL A 23 0.94 3.31 -1.36
C VAL A 23 0.13 3.46 -2.62
N ILE A 24 -0.99 4.18 -2.54
CA ILE A 24 -1.92 4.37 -3.65
C ILE A 24 -2.71 5.67 -3.48
N GLY A 25 -3.13 6.26 -4.60
CA GLY A 25 -4.12 7.34 -4.58
C GLY A 25 -5.51 6.84 -4.26
N GLU A 26 -6.28 7.58 -3.46
CA GLU A 26 -7.66 7.23 -3.08
C GLU A 26 -8.54 7.00 -4.31
N ASP A 27 -8.44 7.93 -5.26
CA ASP A 27 -9.19 8.03 -6.50
C ASP A 27 -8.35 7.62 -7.73
N ASP A 28 -7.38 6.70 -7.55
CA ASP A 28 -6.58 6.13 -8.66
C ASP A 28 -7.47 5.78 -9.86
N GLU A 29 -7.21 6.38 -11.02
CA GLU A 29 -8.16 6.35 -12.13
C GLU A 29 -8.22 4.99 -12.84
N TYR A 30 -7.29 4.08 -12.52
CA TYR A 30 -7.22 2.77 -13.15
C TYR A 30 -8.04 1.73 -12.38
N TYR A 31 -7.89 1.67 -11.05
CA TYR A 31 -8.63 0.71 -10.22
C TYR A 31 -9.19 1.26 -8.91
N GLY A 32 -8.90 2.52 -8.58
CA GLY A 32 -9.17 3.10 -7.27
C GLY A 32 -8.38 2.41 -6.15
N SER A 33 -8.56 2.90 -4.92
CA SER A 33 -7.89 2.34 -3.74
C SER A 33 -8.52 1.05 -3.19
N SER A 34 -9.73 0.68 -3.62
CA SER A 34 -10.49 -0.45 -3.04
C SER A 34 -9.76 -1.80 -3.10
N PRO A 35 -9.16 -2.21 -4.24
CA PRO A 35 -8.45 -3.49 -4.29
C PRO A 35 -7.27 -3.58 -3.31
N PHE A 36 -6.58 -2.47 -3.07
CA PHE A 36 -5.47 -2.40 -2.11
C PHE A 36 -5.98 -2.51 -0.67
N LYS A 37 -7.10 -1.85 -0.36
CA LYS A 37 -7.78 -1.96 0.95
C LYS A 37 -8.22 -3.40 1.24
N GLU A 38 -8.74 -4.11 0.23
CA GLU A 38 -9.12 -5.52 0.34
C GLU A 38 -7.90 -6.41 0.65
N VAL A 39 -6.82 -6.28 -0.12
CA VAL A 39 -5.59 -7.06 0.08
C VAL A 39 -4.93 -6.76 1.44
N TYR A 40 -4.89 -5.49 1.84
CA TYR A 40 -4.42 -5.08 3.17
C TYR A 40 -5.20 -5.81 4.27
N GLN A 41 -6.54 -5.79 4.20
CA GLN A 41 -7.38 -6.43 5.19
C GLN A 41 -7.20 -7.96 5.20
N GLU A 42 -6.99 -8.58 4.04
CA GLU A 42 -6.66 -10.00 3.96
C GLU A 42 -5.32 -10.33 4.65
N LEU A 43 -4.26 -9.57 4.37
CA LEU A 43 -2.94 -9.75 5.00
C LEU A 43 -3.01 -9.61 6.52
N VAL A 44 -3.68 -8.56 7.03
CA VAL A 44 -3.94 -8.38 8.47
C VAL A 44 -4.63 -9.61 9.04
N ASN A 45 -5.66 -10.13 8.36
CA ASN A 45 -6.37 -11.33 8.82
C ASN A 45 -5.48 -12.59 8.81
N PHE A 46 -4.57 -12.72 7.85
CA PHE A 46 -3.61 -13.83 7.83
C PHE A 46 -2.60 -13.73 8.99
N TYR A 47 -2.05 -12.54 9.26
CA TYR A 47 -1.14 -12.36 10.40
C TYR A 47 -1.84 -12.61 11.75
N LYS A 48 -3.09 -12.16 11.92
CA LYS A 48 -3.92 -12.49 13.10
C LYS A 48 -4.10 -14.00 13.29
N LYS A 49 -4.32 -14.75 12.21
CA LYS A 49 -4.39 -16.23 12.27
C LYS A 49 -3.08 -16.88 12.69
N GLN A 50 -1.94 -16.21 12.49
CA GLN A 50 -0.63 -16.65 13.00
C GLN A 50 -0.36 -16.19 14.45
N GLY A 51 -1.32 -15.51 15.08
CA GLY A 51 -1.25 -15.10 16.49
C GLY A 51 -0.67 -13.71 16.72
N LEU A 52 -0.46 -12.91 15.68
CA LEU A 52 -0.02 -11.52 15.83
C LEU A 52 -1.17 -10.63 16.29
N SER A 53 -0.86 -9.73 17.21
CA SER A 53 -1.73 -8.61 17.62
C SER A 53 -1.82 -7.54 16.52
N ASP A 54 -2.77 -6.61 16.68
CA ASP A 54 -2.90 -5.46 15.77
C ASP A 54 -1.62 -4.60 15.74
N GLU A 55 -1.03 -4.32 16.89
CA GLU A 55 0.23 -3.56 17.01
C GLU A 55 1.41 -4.29 16.35
N GLU A 56 1.46 -5.62 16.45
CA GLU A 56 2.50 -6.40 15.77
C GLU A 56 2.32 -6.38 14.25
N ASN A 57 1.08 -6.35 13.75
CA ASN A 57 0.77 -6.30 12.31
C ASN A 57 1.27 -5.01 11.66
N GLU A 58 1.21 -3.89 12.38
CA GLU A 58 1.69 -2.58 11.89
C GLU A 58 3.19 -2.60 11.51
N ASN A 59 3.97 -3.55 12.04
CA ASN A 59 5.37 -3.73 11.65
C ASN A 59 5.56 -4.48 10.32
N TYR A 60 4.53 -5.17 9.82
CA TYR A 60 4.63 -6.03 8.64
C TYR A 60 3.76 -5.59 7.47
N VAL A 61 2.67 -4.88 7.72
CA VAL A 61 1.80 -4.41 6.65
C VAL A 61 1.29 -3.02 6.97
N ASP A 62 1.51 -2.10 6.04
CA ASP A 62 1.03 -0.73 6.12
C ASP A 62 0.33 -0.34 4.81
N LEU A 63 -0.67 0.54 4.93
CA LEU A 63 -1.47 1.04 3.82
C LEU A 63 -1.57 2.56 3.89
N ASP A 64 -0.82 3.23 3.02
CA ASP A 64 -0.81 4.67 2.85
C ASP A 64 -1.68 5.07 1.65
N VAL A 65 -2.92 5.48 1.93
CA VAL A 65 -3.83 6.01 0.91
C VAL A 65 -3.69 7.52 0.85
N LYS A 66 -3.17 8.03 -0.27
CA LYS A 66 -3.04 9.46 -0.52
C LYS A 66 -4.35 10.04 -1.01
N ASN A 67 -4.82 11.08 -0.33
CA ASN A 67 -6.00 11.83 -0.75
C ASN A 67 -5.69 12.75 -1.94
N ASN A 68 -6.72 13.41 -2.47
CA ASN A 68 -6.59 14.29 -3.62
C ASN A 68 -5.64 15.47 -3.37
N ASP A 69 -5.62 16.02 -2.15
CA ASP A 69 -4.76 17.16 -1.80
C ASP A 69 -3.27 16.83 -1.95
N TYR A 70 -2.85 15.60 -1.67
CA TYR A 70 -1.48 15.14 -1.87
C TYR A 70 -1.00 15.36 -3.31
N PHE A 71 -1.87 15.11 -4.29
CA PHE A 71 -1.55 15.23 -5.72
C PHE A 71 -1.79 16.67 -6.22
N LEU A 72 -2.93 17.28 -5.85
CA LEU A 72 -3.34 18.59 -6.37
C LEU A 72 -2.39 19.71 -5.93
N THR A 73 -1.86 19.66 -4.71
CA THR A 73 -0.86 20.63 -4.23
C THR A 73 0.44 20.61 -5.04
N GLN A 74 0.66 19.54 -5.80
CA GLN A 74 1.80 19.33 -6.68
C GLN A 74 1.45 19.50 -8.16
N GLY A 75 0.22 19.96 -8.45
CA GLY A 75 -0.27 20.19 -9.81
C GLY A 75 -0.64 18.92 -10.57
N ILE A 76 -0.90 17.82 -9.86
CA ILE A 76 -1.24 16.52 -10.46
C ILE A 76 -2.72 16.21 -10.23
N GLU A 77 -3.44 15.99 -11.32
CA GLU A 77 -4.86 15.55 -11.30
C GLU A 77 -5.02 14.05 -11.59
N ASN A 78 -3.99 13.41 -12.17
CA ASN A 78 -4.01 11.98 -12.50
C ASN A 78 -3.13 11.20 -11.52
N GLN A 79 -3.74 10.53 -10.55
CA GLN A 79 -3.07 9.85 -9.43
C GLN A 79 -2.29 8.62 -9.87
N HIS A 80 -2.83 7.87 -10.84
CA HIS A 80 -2.20 6.63 -11.30
C HIS A 80 -0.95 6.90 -12.13
N GLY A 81 -1.11 7.62 -13.25
CA GLY A 81 -0.09 7.82 -14.27
C GLY A 81 0.94 8.84 -13.84
N GLN A 82 0.53 10.09 -13.64
CA GLN A 82 1.46 11.15 -13.21
C GLN A 82 1.76 11.02 -11.73
N GLY A 83 0.78 10.77 -10.88
CA GLY A 83 0.95 10.70 -9.42
C GLY A 83 1.93 9.61 -8.96
N GLY A 84 2.07 8.52 -9.71
CA GLY A 84 2.97 7.42 -9.36
C GLY A 84 4.43 7.81 -9.16
N HIS A 85 4.94 8.85 -9.85
CA HIS A 85 6.32 9.31 -9.63
C HIS A 85 6.50 10.09 -8.32
N LEU A 86 5.43 10.62 -7.73
CA LEU A 86 5.53 11.34 -6.47
C LEU A 86 6.00 10.43 -5.34
N PHE A 87 5.52 9.18 -5.33
CA PHE A 87 5.87 8.21 -4.28
C PHE A 87 7.37 7.94 -4.22
N SER A 88 8.05 7.85 -5.38
CA SER A 88 9.49 7.63 -5.44
C SER A 88 10.33 8.88 -5.11
N ASN A 89 9.71 10.05 -5.05
CA ASN A 89 10.34 11.32 -4.67
C ASN A 89 9.95 11.78 -3.25
N ASP A 90 9.00 11.10 -2.60
CA ASP A 90 8.55 11.43 -1.26
C ASP A 90 9.49 10.77 -0.22
N PRO A 91 10.21 11.57 0.60
CA PRO A 91 11.17 11.04 1.55
C PRO A 91 10.52 10.24 2.69
N ASN A 92 9.23 10.46 3.00
CA ASN A 92 8.53 9.67 4.02
C ASN A 92 8.21 8.28 3.48
N ILE A 93 7.72 8.20 2.24
CA ILE A 93 7.42 6.91 1.57
C ILE A 93 8.72 6.14 1.32
N MET A 94 9.71 6.76 0.69
CA MET A 94 10.99 6.08 0.42
C MET A 94 11.79 5.81 1.69
N GLY A 95 11.55 6.58 2.75
CA GLY A 95 12.12 6.35 4.06
C GLY A 95 11.67 5.03 4.68
N TRP A 96 10.46 4.54 4.38
CA TRP A 96 10.01 3.21 4.80
C TRP A 96 10.86 2.08 4.17
N LEU A 97 11.32 2.27 2.93
CA LEU A 97 12.09 1.26 2.20
C LEU A 97 13.59 1.27 2.56
N PHE A 98 14.15 2.45 2.87
CA PHE A 98 15.60 2.64 2.97
C PHE A 98 16.15 2.94 4.36
N ASN A 99 15.29 3.19 5.36
CA ASN A 99 15.70 3.41 6.75
C ASN A 99 15.32 2.24 7.64
#